data_AF-A0A199VRH2-F1
#
_entry.id   AF-A0A199VRH2-F1
#
_cell.length_a   1.000
_cell.length_b   1.000
_cell.length_c   1.000
_cell.angle_alpha   90.00
_cell.angle_beta   90.00
_cell.angle_gamma   90.00
#
_symmetry.space_group_name_H-M   'P 1'
#
loop_
_entity.id
_entity.type
_entity.pdbx_description
1 polymer ?
#
loop_
_entity_poly.entity_id
_entity_poly.type
_entity_poly.pdbx_seq_one_letter_code
_entity_poly.pdbx_strand_id
1 'polypeptide(L)'
;MYRPSQEHCDPVLVAHKVCAGVYKGVTTSQLAGLTREIILADFLADTQEEEILWKTRAKQLWLKEGDGNTKFFHAVANGRKRNNSIETIENDAGQQISNEELKRSFFFRSFTQAFGQADDNPPSFGDWSGLYQSNILPNPDSLTTPFTLDEVKVATFQLGSDKAPGPDGFPLLFFQTFWESVKEDIFWGYKRFTHVNR
;
A
#
# COMPACT_ATOMS: atom_id res chain seq x y z
N MET A 1 12.94 -36.57 22.48
CA MET A 1 14.17 -36.54 21.66
C MET A 1 15.15 -35.57 22.31
N TYR A 2 16.26 -36.11 22.78
CA TYR A 2 17.28 -35.43 23.58
C TYR A 2 18.05 -34.47 22.68
N ARG A 3 17.97 -33.15 22.91
CA ARG A 3 18.92 -32.20 22.31
C ARG A 3 20.27 -32.47 22.97
N PRO A 4 21.34 -32.83 22.23
CA PRO A 4 22.67 -32.83 22.82
C PRO A 4 22.96 -31.40 23.27
N SER A 5 23.42 -31.27 24.51
CA SER A 5 23.95 -30.03 25.05
C SER A 5 24.95 -29.46 24.04
N GLN A 6 24.59 -28.33 23.43
CA GLN A 6 25.58 -27.48 22.79
C GLN A 6 26.49 -27.00 23.92
N GLU A 7 27.60 -27.69 24.13
CA GLU A 7 28.77 -27.04 24.67
C GLU A 7 29.02 -25.86 23.74
N HIS A 8 28.69 -24.66 24.22
CA HIS A 8 29.11 -23.42 23.60
C HIS A 8 30.64 -23.53 23.52
N CYS A 9 31.13 -23.88 22.33
CA CYS A 9 32.55 -24.06 22.09
C CYS A 9 33.14 -22.64 22.12
N ASP A 10 33.52 -22.19 23.31
CA ASP A 10 34.16 -20.89 23.51
C ASP A 10 35.43 -20.88 22.65
N PRO A 11 35.47 -20.05 21.59
CA PRO A 11 36.59 -20.03 20.64
C PRO A 11 37.92 -19.72 21.35
N VAL A 12 37.87 -18.99 22.47
CA VAL A 12 39.04 -18.63 23.28
C VAL A 12 39.59 -19.85 24.00
N LEU A 13 38.71 -20.71 24.53
CA LEU A 13 39.10 -21.93 25.24
C LEU A 13 39.70 -22.98 24.27
N VAL A 14 39.17 -23.06 23.05
CA VAL A 14 39.68 -23.95 21.99
C VAL A 14 41.04 -23.47 21.50
N ALA A 15 41.21 -22.17 21.26
CA ALA A 15 42.50 -21.59 20.88
C ALA A 15 43.58 -21.80 21.96
N HIS A 16 43.23 -21.67 23.24
CA HIS A 16 44.15 -21.91 24.35
C HIS A 16 44.60 -23.37 24.45
N LYS A 17 43.69 -24.33 24.25
CA LYS A 17 44.02 -25.77 24.22
C LYS A 17 44.89 -26.16 23.01
N VAL A 18 44.76 -25.46 21.89
CA VAL A 18 45.57 -25.69 20.70
C VAL A 18 46.97 -25.11 20.86
N CYS A 19 47.09 -23.89 21.40
CA CYS A 19 48.38 -23.32 21.80
C CYS A 19 49.08 -24.15 22.88
N ALA A 20 48.31 -24.80 23.78
CA ALA A 20 48.84 -25.72 24.79
C ALA A 20 49.20 -27.12 24.23
N GLY A 21 49.08 -27.36 22.92
CA GLY A 21 49.50 -28.60 22.26
C GLY A 21 48.61 -29.82 22.53
N VAL A 22 47.40 -29.61 23.09
CA VAL A 22 46.44 -30.69 23.39
C VAL A 22 45.87 -31.30 22.11
N TYR A 23 45.69 -30.49 21.06
CA TYR A 23 45.30 -30.93 19.72
C TYR A 23 46.53 -30.92 18.80
N LYS A 24 47.21 -32.07 18.70
CA LYS A 24 48.40 -32.22 17.85
C LYS A 24 48.01 -32.11 16.36
N GLY A 25 48.67 -31.21 15.63
CA GLY A 25 48.56 -31.08 14.18
C GLY A 25 47.57 -30.02 13.66
N VAL A 26 46.85 -29.32 14.55
CA VAL A 26 45.98 -28.20 14.18
C VAL A 26 46.69 -26.90 14.55
N THR A 27 46.94 -26.03 13.56
CA THR A 27 47.52 -24.71 13.82
C THR A 27 46.44 -23.71 14.20
N THR A 28 46.79 -22.69 14.99
CA THR A 28 45.89 -21.59 15.36
C THR A 28 45.31 -20.89 14.13
N SER A 29 46.08 -20.84 13.02
CA SER A 29 45.62 -20.31 11.73
C SER A 29 44.53 -21.17 11.07
N GLN A 30 44.59 -22.50 11.19
CA GLN A 30 43.57 -23.41 10.65
C GLN A 30 42.24 -23.27 11.42
N LEU A 31 42.29 -23.13 12.74
CA LEU A 31 41.10 -22.89 13.56
C LEU A 31 40.48 -21.52 13.31
N ALA A 32 41.30 -20.47 13.20
CA ALA A 32 40.82 -19.14 12.84
C ALA A 32 40.20 -19.10 11.44
N GLY A 33 40.72 -19.91 10.51
CA GLY A 33 40.12 -20.11 9.19
C GLY A 33 38.75 -20.78 9.26
N LEU A 34 38.64 -21.89 10.01
CA LEU A 34 37.39 -22.62 10.22
C LEU A 34 36.33 -21.80 10.93
N THR A 35 36.68 -21.05 11.98
CA THR A 35 35.72 -20.16 12.66
C THR A 35 35.25 -19.04 11.74
N ARG A 36 36.14 -18.48 10.92
CA ARG A 36 35.77 -17.48 9.91
C ARG A 36 34.81 -18.06 8.87
N GLU A 37 35.06 -19.27 8.38
CA GLU A 37 34.16 -19.94 7.42
C GLU A 37 32.78 -20.21 8.01
N ILE A 38 32.70 -20.66 9.27
CA ILE A 38 31.42 -20.90 9.96
C ILE A 38 30.67 -19.58 10.16
N ILE A 39 31.33 -18.54 10.67
CA ILE A 39 30.71 -17.22 10.88
C ILE A 39 30.22 -16.63 9.55
N LEU A 40 30.98 -16.80 8.47
CA LEU A 40 30.55 -16.37 7.14
C LEU A 40 29.35 -17.16 6.64
N ALA A 41 29.30 -18.47 6.87
CA ALA A 41 28.17 -19.30 6.48
C ALA A 41 26.89 -18.91 7.24
N ASP A 42 26.98 -18.71 8.56
CA ASP A 42 25.86 -18.27 9.39
C ASP A 42 25.38 -16.86 8.96
N PHE A 43 26.31 -15.92 8.75
CA PHE A 43 25.97 -14.59 8.28
C PHE A 43 25.28 -14.60 6.91
N LEU A 44 25.77 -15.42 5.96
CA LEU A 44 25.15 -15.55 4.65
C LEU A 44 23.73 -16.13 4.75
N ALA A 45 23.52 -17.13 5.61
CA ALA A 45 22.20 -17.69 5.86
C ALA A 45 21.23 -16.63 6.40
N ASP A 46 21.65 -15.86 7.41
CA ASP A 46 20.84 -14.78 8.00
C ASP A 46 20.48 -13.72 6.95
N THR A 47 21.45 -13.28 6.14
CA THR A 47 21.17 -12.29 5.08
C THR A 47 20.21 -12.81 4.02
N GLN A 48 20.28 -14.11 3.68
CA GLN A 48 19.37 -14.73 2.73
C GLN A 48 17.95 -14.81 3.28
N GLU A 49 17.78 -15.12 4.57
CA GLU A 49 16.49 -15.12 5.23
C GLU A 49 15.88 -13.71 5.27
N GLU A 50 16.68 -12.69 5.63
CA GLU A 50 16.24 -11.30 5.59
C GLU A 50 15.82 -10.89 4.17
N GLU A 51 16.58 -11.25 3.14
CA GLU A 51 16.24 -10.96 1.75
C GLU A 51 14.90 -11.58 1.36
N ILE A 52 14.66 -12.86 1.70
CA ILE A 52 13.39 -13.55 1.46
C ILE A 52 12.24 -12.86 2.19
N LEU A 53 12.44 -12.46 3.45
CA LEU A 53 11.45 -11.72 4.24
C LEU A 53 11.12 -10.37 3.59
N TRP A 54 12.12 -9.61 3.17
CA TRP A 54 11.93 -8.31 2.53
C TRP A 54 11.25 -8.43 1.17
N LYS A 55 11.61 -9.43 0.35
CA LYS A 55 10.91 -9.73 -0.93
C LYS A 55 9.44 -10.09 -0.72
N THR A 56 9.15 -10.84 0.34
CA THR A 56 7.79 -11.21 0.73
C THR A 56 6.99 -9.98 1.20
N ARG A 57 7.58 -9.13 2.06
CA ARG A 57 6.98 -7.86 2.52
C ARG A 57 6.72 -6.88 1.38
N ALA A 58 7.63 -6.80 0.42
CA ALA A 58 7.48 -6.01 -0.80
C ALA A 58 6.40 -6.55 -1.75
N LYS A 59 5.76 -7.69 -1.42
CA LYS A 59 4.75 -8.36 -2.24
C LYS A 59 5.25 -8.62 -3.68
N GLN A 60 6.54 -8.88 -3.85
CA GLN A 60 7.16 -9.01 -5.17
C GLN A 60 6.50 -10.11 -6.03
N LEU A 61 6.08 -11.21 -5.40
CA LEU A 61 5.35 -12.29 -6.08
C LEU A 61 3.95 -11.85 -6.53
N TRP A 62 3.27 -11.01 -5.75
CA TRP A 62 2.00 -10.40 -6.17
C TRP A 62 2.18 -9.43 -7.34
N LEU A 63 3.25 -8.62 -7.33
CA LEU A 63 3.56 -7.73 -8.46
C LEU A 63 3.86 -8.51 -9.75
N LYS A 64 4.47 -9.69 -9.64
CA LYS A 64 4.83 -10.53 -10.79
C LYS A 64 3.70 -11.42 -11.29
N GLU A 65 2.95 -12.03 -10.38
CA GLU A 65 1.99 -13.11 -10.70
C GLU A 65 0.53 -12.76 -10.36
N GLY A 66 0.29 -11.64 -9.67
CA GLY A 66 -1.01 -11.29 -9.10
C GLY A 66 -2.02 -10.70 -10.10
N ASP A 67 -1.60 -10.26 -11.28
CA ASP A 67 -2.51 -9.76 -12.34
C ASP A 67 -2.71 -10.78 -13.47
N GLY A 68 -1.96 -11.89 -13.43
CA GLY A 68 -2.08 -12.99 -14.39
C GLY A 68 -2.99 -14.11 -13.89
N ASN A 69 -3.45 -14.96 -14.82
CA ASN A 69 -4.18 -16.19 -14.50
C ASN A 69 -3.25 -17.28 -13.93
N THR A 70 -2.61 -17.00 -12.80
CA THR A 70 -1.61 -17.86 -12.16
C THR A 70 -2.22 -18.65 -11.00
N LYS A 71 -1.60 -19.77 -10.63
CA LYS A 71 -2.00 -20.54 -9.44
C LYS A 71 -1.88 -19.69 -8.17
N PHE A 72 -0.88 -18.81 -8.10
CA PHE A 72 -0.68 -17.90 -6.99
C PHE A 72 -1.83 -16.89 -6.84
N PHE A 73 -2.25 -16.25 -7.93
CA PHE A 73 -3.39 -15.34 -7.94
C PHE A 73 -4.66 -16.03 -7.40
N HIS A 74 -4.98 -17.21 -7.93
CA HIS A 74 -6.15 -17.98 -7.48
C HIS A 74 -6.03 -18.41 -6.02
N ALA A 75 -4.84 -18.80 -5.55
CA ALA A 75 -4.63 -19.15 -4.14
C ALA A 75 -4.89 -17.96 -3.21
N VAL A 76 -4.38 -16.77 -3.55
CA VAL A 76 -4.60 -15.55 -2.76
C VAL A 76 -6.07 -15.10 -2.83
N ALA A 77 -6.68 -15.10 -4.02
CA ALA A 77 -8.09 -14.73 -4.21
C ALA A 77 -9.02 -15.69 -3.44
N ASN A 78 -8.76 -16.99 -3.49
CA ASN A 78 -9.52 -17.98 -2.72
C ASN A 78 -9.29 -17.82 -1.21
N GLY A 79 -8.07 -17.49 -0.78
CA GLY A 79 -7.77 -17.15 0.61
C GLY A 79 -8.59 -15.96 1.09
N ARG A 80 -8.63 -14.87 0.31
CA ARG A 80 -9.47 -13.69 0.59
C ARG A 80 -10.95 -14.04 0.59
N LYS A 81 -11.42 -14.82 -0.38
CA LYS A 81 -12.81 -15.27 -0.46
C LYS A 81 -13.20 -16.05 0.79
N ARG A 82 -12.37 -17.00 1.24
CA ARG A 82 -12.61 -17.76 2.47
C ARG A 82 -12.64 -16.86 3.70
N ASN A 83 -11.68 -15.95 3.83
CA ASN A 83 -11.60 -15.07 4.99
C ASN A 83 -12.73 -14.03 5.06
N ASN A 84 -13.24 -13.61 3.91
CA ASN A 84 -14.32 -12.61 3.81
C ASN A 84 -15.70 -13.25 3.68
N SER A 85 -15.80 -14.58 3.62
CA SER A 85 -17.08 -15.28 3.54
C SER A 85 -17.66 -15.40 4.94
N ILE A 86 -18.89 -14.91 5.10
CA ILE A 86 -19.66 -15.08 6.32
C ILE A 86 -20.45 -16.38 6.19
N GLU A 87 -19.96 -17.46 6.81
CA GLU A 87 -20.59 -18.77 6.74
C GLU A 87 -21.91 -18.79 7.52
N THR A 88 -21.89 -18.31 8.77
CA THR A 88 -23.05 -18.27 9.66
C THR A 88 -23.12 -16.95 10.42
N ILE A 89 -24.35 -16.58 10.79
CA ILE A 89 -24.65 -15.44 11.67
C ILE A 89 -25.42 -15.98 12.86
N GLU A 90 -25.05 -15.59 14.08
CA GLU A 90 -25.82 -15.89 15.28
C GLU A 90 -26.72 -14.70 15.61
N ASN A 91 -28.02 -14.95 15.83
CA ASN A 91 -28.96 -13.91 16.22
C ASN A 91 -29.02 -13.74 17.76
N ASP A 92 -29.75 -12.73 18.22
CA ASP A 92 -29.90 -12.43 19.66
C ASP A 92 -30.55 -13.56 20.48
N ALA A 93 -31.21 -14.51 19.81
CA ALA A 93 -31.81 -15.70 20.42
C ALA A 93 -30.86 -16.93 20.42
N GLY A 94 -29.61 -16.77 19.99
CA GLY A 94 -28.61 -17.84 19.90
C GLY A 94 -28.82 -18.81 18.73
N GLN A 95 -29.69 -18.48 17.77
CA GLN A 95 -29.93 -19.31 16.58
C GLN A 95 -28.95 -18.95 15.46
N GLN A 96 -28.33 -19.98 14.89
CA GLN A 96 -27.43 -19.82 13.74
C GLN A 96 -28.19 -19.78 12.41
N ILE A 97 -27.87 -18.78 11.61
CA ILE A 97 -28.41 -18.51 10.28
C ILE A 97 -27.31 -18.77 9.26
N SER A 98 -27.46 -19.83 8.45
CA SER A 98 -26.52 -20.19 7.37
C SER A 98 -27.05 -19.86 5.98
N ASN A 99 -28.38 -19.74 5.81
CA ASN A 99 -29.00 -19.45 4.53
C ASN A 99 -28.70 -18.02 4.05
N GLU A 100 -28.28 -17.88 2.80
CA GLU A 100 -27.84 -16.60 2.22
C GLU A 100 -28.93 -15.52 2.19
N GLU A 101 -30.17 -15.90 1.88
CA GLU A 101 -31.32 -14.98 1.86
C GLU A 101 -31.66 -14.50 3.26
N LEU A 102 -31.59 -15.39 4.26
CA LEU A 102 -31.79 -15.04 5.66
C LEU A 102 -30.65 -14.18 6.21
N LYS A 103 -29.39 -14.40 5.80
CA LYS A 103 -28.26 -13.55 6.16
C LYS A 103 -28.45 -12.13 5.63
N ARG A 104 -28.90 -11.98 4.38
CA ARG A 104 -29.19 -10.67 3.77
C ARG A 104 -30.30 -9.94 4.50
N SER A 105 -31.42 -10.60 4.76
CA SER A 105 -32.54 -9.98 5.47
C SER A 105 -32.19 -9.60 6.91
N PHE A 106 -31.40 -10.43 7.59
CA PHE A 106 -30.87 -10.13 8.92
C PHE A 106 -30.01 -8.87 8.90
N PHE A 107 -29.00 -8.79 8.03
CA PHE A 107 -28.16 -7.58 7.93
C PHE A 107 -28.99 -6.35 7.59
N PHE A 108 -29.84 -6.44 6.58
CA PHE A 108 -30.69 -5.32 6.17
C PHE A 108 -31.50 -4.79 7.35
N ARG A 109 -32.23 -5.68 8.05
CA ARG A 109 -33.02 -5.30 9.22
C ARG A 109 -32.17 -4.68 10.34
N SER A 110 -31.04 -5.30 10.66
CA SER A 110 -30.16 -4.82 11.74
C SER A 110 -29.57 -3.44 11.43
N PHE A 111 -29.11 -3.21 10.21
CA PHE A 111 -28.61 -1.89 9.78
C PHE A 111 -29.73 -0.85 9.70
N THR A 112 -30.92 -1.22 9.20
CA THR A 112 -32.07 -0.31 9.20
C THR A 112 -32.52 0.04 10.61
N GLN A 113 -32.46 -0.88 11.56
CA GLN A 113 -32.77 -0.57 12.97
C GLN A 113 -31.70 0.34 13.59
N ALA A 114 -30.43 0.10 13.30
CA ALA A 114 -29.32 0.87 13.88
C ALA A 114 -29.16 2.27 13.26
N PHE A 115 -29.44 2.42 11.96
CA PHE A 115 -29.14 3.64 11.19
C PHE A 115 -30.31 4.16 10.34
N GLY A 116 -31.36 3.38 10.16
CA GLY A 116 -32.49 3.69 9.29
C GLY A 116 -33.66 4.38 10.00
N GLN A 117 -33.53 4.74 11.27
CA GLN A 117 -34.44 5.71 11.87
C GLN A 117 -34.17 7.07 11.22
N ALA A 118 -34.99 7.42 10.24
CA ALA A 118 -35.15 8.81 9.88
C ALA A 118 -35.83 9.48 11.08
N ASP A 119 -35.12 10.36 11.76
CA ASP A 119 -35.79 11.35 12.59
C ASP A 119 -36.82 12.05 11.69
N ASP A 120 -38.09 12.15 12.12
CA ASP A 120 -39.13 12.92 11.41
C ASP A 120 -38.71 14.38 11.21
N ASN A 121 -37.70 14.82 11.98
CA ASN A 121 -37.02 16.08 11.88
C ASN A 121 -35.51 15.80 11.94
N PRO A 122 -34.86 15.37 10.83
CA PRO A 122 -33.43 15.05 10.85
C PRO A 122 -32.70 16.26 11.42
N PRO A 123 -31.61 16.09 12.21
CA PRO A 123 -30.84 17.21 12.68
C PRO A 123 -30.43 18.03 11.47
N SER A 124 -31.14 19.13 11.25
CA SER A 124 -30.78 20.11 10.24
C SER A 124 -29.36 20.49 10.58
N PHE A 125 -28.46 20.44 9.60
CA PHE A 125 -27.06 20.84 9.79
C PHE A 125 -26.92 22.36 10.10
N GLY A 126 -27.94 22.99 10.66
CA GLY A 126 -28.08 24.43 10.85
C GLY A 126 -28.66 25.11 9.61
N ASP A 127 -28.78 26.43 9.70
CA ASP A 127 -29.01 27.27 8.55
C ASP A 127 -27.69 27.48 7.80
N TRP A 128 -27.60 26.93 6.59
CA TRP A 128 -26.42 27.06 5.71
C TRP A 128 -26.42 28.38 4.94
N SER A 129 -27.48 29.19 5.08
CA SER A 129 -27.58 30.49 4.41
C SER A 129 -26.39 31.42 4.75
N GLY A 130 -25.77 31.24 5.92
CA GLY A 130 -24.59 31.98 6.36
C GLY A 130 -23.25 31.49 5.80
N LEU A 131 -23.17 30.30 5.20
CA LEU A 131 -21.93 29.76 4.61
C LEU A 131 -21.60 30.44 3.27
N TYR A 132 -22.63 30.84 2.53
CA TYR A 132 -22.50 31.61 1.31
C TYR A 132 -22.94 33.04 1.56
N GLN A 133 -22.10 33.83 2.24
CA GLN A 133 -22.27 35.27 2.16
C GLN A 133 -22.07 35.66 0.69
N SER A 134 -23.14 36.16 0.06
CA SER A 134 -23.16 36.56 -1.36
C SER A 134 -22.10 37.60 -1.73
N ASN A 135 -21.40 38.16 -0.74
CA ASN A 135 -20.42 39.23 -0.88
C ASN A 135 -18.96 38.79 -0.65
N ILE A 136 -18.66 37.49 -0.51
CA ILE A 136 -17.26 37.05 -0.32
C ILE A 136 -16.47 37.08 -1.64
N LEU A 137 -17.12 36.89 -2.78
CA LEU A 137 -16.49 36.98 -4.09
C LEU A 137 -16.68 38.39 -4.64
N PRO A 138 -15.62 39.20 -4.79
CA PRO A 138 -15.71 40.57 -5.33
C PRO A 138 -16.33 40.62 -6.73
N ASN A 139 -16.30 39.50 -7.47
CA ASN A 139 -16.86 39.39 -8.81
C ASN A 139 -17.23 37.92 -9.13
N PRO A 140 -18.49 37.48 -8.96
CA PRO A 140 -18.89 36.11 -9.31
C PRO A 140 -18.77 35.83 -10.82
N ASP A 141 -18.87 36.87 -11.66
CA ASP A 141 -18.74 36.72 -13.11
C ASP A 141 -17.29 36.37 -13.52
N SER A 142 -16.28 36.69 -12.69
CA SER A 142 -14.89 36.32 -12.95
C SER A 142 -14.64 34.81 -12.89
N LEU A 143 -15.55 34.02 -12.31
CA LEU A 143 -15.47 32.56 -12.33
C LEU A 143 -15.99 31.96 -13.63
N THR A 144 -16.68 32.76 -14.44
CA THR A 144 -17.27 32.35 -15.73
C THR A 144 -16.47 32.83 -16.94
N THR A 145 -15.41 33.61 -16.71
CA THR A 145 -14.57 34.10 -17.80
C THR A 145 -13.73 32.97 -18.40
N PRO A 146 -13.48 32.98 -19.73
CA PRO A 146 -12.58 32.02 -20.35
C PRO A 146 -11.17 32.11 -19.75
N PHE A 147 -10.55 30.96 -19.50
CA PHE A 147 -9.16 30.91 -19.07
C PHE A 147 -8.23 31.55 -20.11
N THR A 148 -7.20 32.22 -19.61
CA THR A 148 -6.08 32.74 -20.39
C THR A 148 -4.94 31.72 -20.46
N LEU A 149 -4.08 31.84 -21.47
CA LEU A 149 -2.92 30.96 -21.61
C LEU A 149 -1.97 31.08 -20.41
N ASP A 150 -1.83 32.29 -19.86
CA ASP A 150 -0.97 32.57 -18.71
C ASP A 150 -1.51 31.93 -17.43
N GLU A 151 -2.82 31.93 -17.20
CA GLU A 151 -3.43 31.21 -16.07
C GLU A 151 -3.17 29.71 -16.14
N VAL A 152 -3.32 29.12 -17.34
CA VAL A 152 -3.02 27.69 -17.56
C VAL A 152 -1.54 27.42 -17.32
N LYS A 153 -0.64 28.31 -17.75
CA LYS A 153 0.79 28.20 -17.47
C LYS A 153 1.06 28.22 -15.97
N VAL A 154 0.56 29.23 -15.26
CA VAL A 154 0.78 29.38 -13.82
C VAL A 154 0.28 28.15 -13.07
N ALA A 155 -0.93 27.66 -13.38
CA ALA A 155 -1.47 26.46 -12.75
C ALA A 155 -0.60 25.20 -13.04
N THR A 156 -0.14 25.03 -14.28
CA THR A 156 0.70 23.89 -14.69
C THR A 156 2.04 23.87 -13.95
N PHE A 157 2.62 25.05 -13.68
CA PHE A 157 3.91 25.19 -12.99
C PHE A 157 3.80 25.21 -11.46
N GLN A 158 2.62 25.51 -10.90
CA GLN A 158 2.34 25.36 -9.47
C GLN A 158 2.20 23.88 -9.05
N LEU A 159 1.85 23.02 -9.98
CA LEU A 159 1.79 21.59 -9.75
C LEU A 159 3.21 21.02 -9.63
N GLY A 160 3.47 20.27 -8.54
CA GLY A 160 4.78 19.64 -8.29
C GLY A 160 5.20 18.69 -9.41
N SER A 161 6.44 18.82 -9.88
CA SER A 161 7.01 18.07 -11.01
C SER A 161 7.27 16.59 -10.72
N ASP A 162 7.25 16.21 -9.44
CA ASP A 162 7.51 14.88 -8.90
C ASP A 162 6.25 14.02 -8.71
N LYS A 163 5.10 14.48 -9.21
CA LYS A 163 3.83 13.75 -9.12
C LYS A 163 3.79 12.55 -10.08
N ALA A 164 3.03 11.54 -9.69
CA ALA A 164 2.80 10.36 -10.50
C ALA A 164 2.18 10.73 -11.86
N PRO A 165 2.59 10.08 -12.96
CA PRO A 165 2.08 10.36 -14.29
C PRO A 165 0.61 9.98 -14.42
N GLY A 166 -0.08 10.64 -15.35
CA GLY A 166 -1.45 10.31 -15.72
C GLY A 166 -1.54 9.00 -16.51
N PRO A 167 -2.76 8.61 -16.96
CA PRO A 167 -2.97 7.44 -17.81
C PRO A 167 -2.27 7.55 -19.19
N ASP A 168 -1.80 8.74 -19.56
CA ASP A 168 -0.97 9.02 -20.73
C ASP A 168 0.51 8.65 -20.55
N GLY A 169 0.95 8.40 -19.31
CA GLY A 169 2.30 7.96 -18.98
C GLY A 169 3.36 9.07 -18.96
N PHE A 170 3.00 10.33 -19.20
CA PHE A 170 3.95 11.45 -19.15
C PHE A 170 3.99 12.09 -17.76
N PRO A 171 5.17 12.30 -17.16
CA PRO A 171 5.30 13.04 -15.91
C PRO A 171 5.02 14.53 -16.16
N LEU A 172 4.55 15.25 -15.14
CA LEU A 172 4.25 16.68 -15.29
C LEU A 172 5.47 17.52 -15.71
N LEU A 173 6.67 17.09 -15.33
CA LEU A 173 7.94 17.68 -15.76
C LEU A 173 8.07 17.78 -17.29
N PHE A 174 7.52 16.82 -18.04
CA PHE A 174 7.49 16.85 -19.50
C PHE A 174 6.77 18.11 -20.00
N PHE A 175 5.55 18.36 -19.51
CA PHE A 175 4.74 19.51 -19.93
C PHE A 175 5.34 20.85 -19.51
N GLN A 176 6.03 20.89 -18.36
CA GLN A 176 6.76 22.09 -17.92
C GLN A 176 7.99 22.36 -18.79
N THR A 177 8.73 21.31 -19.17
CA THR A 177 9.96 21.43 -19.98
C THR A 177 9.64 21.80 -21.43
N PHE A 178 8.62 21.16 -22.02
CA PHE A 178 8.23 21.36 -23.42
C PHE A 178 7.08 22.36 -23.58
N TRP A 179 6.80 23.19 -22.57
CA TRP A 179 5.66 24.11 -22.54
C TRP A 179 5.52 24.91 -23.83
N GLU A 180 6.61 25.50 -24.33
CA GLU A 180 6.57 26.33 -25.55
C GLU A 180 6.11 25.57 -26.80
N SER A 181 6.29 24.25 -26.83
CA SER A 181 5.86 23.38 -27.93
C SER A 181 4.41 22.89 -27.77
N VAL A 182 3.95 22.65 -26.54
CA VAL A 182 2.63 22.00 -26.29
C VAL A 182 1.55 22.96 -25.78
N LYS A 183 1.89 24.20 -25.44
CA LYS A 183 0.98 25.18 -24.81
C LYS A 183 -0.32 25.40 -25.58
N GLU A 184 -0.27 25.44 -26.91
CA GLU A 184 -1.45 25.67 -27.75
C GLU A 184 -2.40 24.47 -27.75
N ASP A 185 -1.86 23.25 -27.82
CA ASP A 185 -2.65 22.01 -27.78
C ASP A 185 -3.34 21.84 -26.42
N ILE A 186 -2.61 22.12 -25.33
CA ILE A 186 -3.15 22.11 -23.96
C ILE A 186 -4.25 23.16 -23.83
N PHE A 187 -3.99 24.39 -24.25
CA PHE A 187 -4.95 25.49 -24.14
C PHE A 187 -6.22 25.24 -24.97
N TRP A 188 -6.07 24.66 -26.16
CA TRP A 188 -7.19 24.25 -26.99
C TRP A 188 -8.02 23.15 -26.32
N GLY A 189 -7.37 22.17 -25.68
CA GLY A 189 -8.05 21.17 -24.85
C GLY A 189 -8.89 21.78 -23.73
N TYR A 190 -8.34 22.75 -23.00
CA TYR A 190 -9.08 23.48 -21.95
C TYR A 190 -10.29 24.24 -22.51
N LYS A 191 -10.13 24.96 -23.63
CA LYS A 191 -11.24 25.64 -24.31
C LYS A 191 -12.32 24.67 -24.76
N ARG A 192 -11.93 23.49 -25.28
CA ARG A 192 -12.89 22.48 -25.71
C ARG A 192 -13.73 21.97 -24.53
N PHE A 193 -13.10 21.74 -23.38
CA PHE A 193 -13.78 21.25 -22.18
C PHE A 193 -14.81 22.25 -21.64
N THR A 194 -14.51 23.55 -21.65
CA THR A 194 -15.43 24.60 -21.17
C THR A 194 -16.59 24.86 -22.13
N HIS A 195 -16.44 24.59 -23.43
CA HIS A 195 -17.53 24.69 -24.40
C HIS A 195 -18.45 23.46 -24.44
N VAL A 196 -18.00 22.29 -23.98
CA VAL A 196 -18.80 21.06 -24.00
C VAL A 196 -19.65 20.88 -22.73
N ASN A 197 -19.25 21.48 -21.60
CA ASN A 197 -19.94 21.37 -20.31
C ASN A 197 -20.81 22.59 -19.96
N ARG A 198 -21.24 23.35 -20.97
CA ARG A 198 -22.19 24.47 -20.83
C ARG A 198 -23.44 24.18 -21.65
#